data_AF-A0A960D8X5-F1
#
_entry.id   AF-A0A960D8X5-F1
#
_cell.length_a   1.000
_cell.length_b   1.000
_cell.length_c   1.000
_cell.angle_alpha   90.00
_cell.angle_beta   90.00
_cell.angle_gamma   90.00
#
_symmetry.space_group_name_H-M   'P 1'
#
loop_
_entity.id
_entity.type
_entity.pdbx_description
1 polymer ?
#
loop_
_entity_poly.entity_id
_entity_poly.type
_entity_poly.pdbx_seq_one_letter_code
_entity_poly.pdbx_strand_id
1 'polypeptide(L)'
;MGANEKLKARYRAVELQRKKNASRARRDRANASDAESIRAMLHRVGAVDSWERKRFDQAAENIRADAVKRRAGHFRGLQALVGQMRGRGLTFAQIAELVGVDVREIQAQLRRAGGEGGHDSAISPAARSRAADVVPEGAAVNDDPICDGVERNESEGGAYDPTRCVRCDAVMLDEDATPRRGRRRLYCSDTCRRDASAARIAAQRYGAPIRVIEVPKAAASQKQSAGTPEPHRPVAPVDAANRVLDDGEALRGLLTRLAEQARLKKLDRATLTAARDLSNAVHPRRSW
;
A
#
# COMPACT_ATOMS: atom_id res chain seq x y z
N MET A 1 -57.36 -62.41 9.69
CA MET A 1 -56.24 -61.67 9.07
C MET A 1 -55.63 -62.51 7.96
N GLY A 2 -55.97 -62.22 6.71
CA GLY A 2 -55.54 -63.01 5.56
C GLY A 2 -54.07 -62.80 5.23
N ALA A 3 -53.41 -63.79 4.60
CA ALA A 3 -52.00 -63.70 4.20
C ALA A 3 -51.69 -62.47 3.31
N ASN A 4 -52.65 -62.03 2.50
CA ASN A 4 -52.56 -60.85 1.64
C ASN A 4 -52.47 -59.54 2.44
N GLU A 5 -53.20 -59.41 3.55
CA GLU A 5 -53.15 -58.24 4.42
C GLU A 5 -51.79 -58.11 5.13
N LYS A 6 -51.19 -59.25 5.54
CA LYS A 6 -49.85 -59.28 6.13
C LYS A 6 -48.79 -58.82 5.13
N LEU A 7 -48.90 -59.24 3.86
CA LEU A 7 -47.99 -58.78 2.79
C LEU A 7 -48.15 -57.28 2.53
N LYS A 8 -49.39 -56.77 2.45
CA LYS A 8 -49.66 -55.33 2.30
C LYS A 8 -49.12 -54.51 3.48
N ALA A 9 -49.26 -55.00 4.71
CA ALA A 9 -48.71 -54.35 5.90
C ALA A 9 -47.17 -54.29 5.87
N ARG A 10 -46.51 -55.37 5.47
CA ARG A 10 -45.05 -55.41 5.29
C ARG A 10 -44.58 -54.42 4.21
N TYR A 11 -45.29 -54.35 3.09
CA TYR A 11 -44.96 -53.40 2.02
C TYR A 11 -45.04 -51.95 2.51
N ARG A 12 -46.12 -51.58 3.21
CA ARG A 12 -46.28 -50.25 3.82
C ARG A 12 -45.18 -49.93 4.82
N ALA A 13 -44.78 -50.90 5.65
CA ALA A 13 -43.70 -50.71 6.61
C ALA A 13 -42.35 -50.43 5.92
N VAL A 14 -42.04 -51.17 4.85
CA VAL A 14 -40.83 -50.97 4.03
C VAL A 14 -40.86 -49.60 3.34
N GLU A 15 -42.00 -49.20 2.77
CA GLU A 15 -42.13 -47.88 2.15
C GLU A 15 -41.96 -46.74 3.15
N LEU A 16 -42.55 -46.85 4.35
CA LEU A 16 -42.36 -45.87 5.41
C LEU A 16 -40.89 -45.78 5.83
N GLN A 17 -40.20 -46.92 5.94
CA GLN A 17 -38.78 -46.96 6.26
C GLN A 17 -37.94 -46.32 5.15
N ARG A 18 -38.27 -46.61 3.88
CA ARG A 18 -37.62 -46.00 2.72
C ARG A 18 -37.80 -44.49 2.70
N LYS A 19 -39.00 -43.98 3.00
CA LYS A 19 -39.28 -42.54 3.13
C LYS A 19 -38.49 -41.89 4.27
N LYS A 20 -38.43 -42.54 5.44
CA LYS A 20 -37.61 -42.06 6.58
C LYS A 20 -36.12 -42.02 6.23
N ASN A 21 -35.60 -43.06 5.59
CA ASN A 21 -34.21 -43.11 5.14
C ASN A 21 -33.92 -42.05 4.08
N ALA A 22 -34.83 -41.84 3.13
CA ALA A 22 -34.70 -40.77 2.13
C ALA A 22 -34.69 -39.37 2.76
N SER A 23 -35.52 -39.15 3.80
CA SER A 23 -35.53 -37.89 4.55
C SER A 23 -34.21 -37.67 5.32
N ARG A 24 -33.68 -38.71 5.96
CA ARG A 24 -32.35 -38.66 6.61
C ARG A 24 -31.25 -38.31 5.60
N ALA A 25 -31.17 -39.05 4.49
CA ALA A 25 -30.17 -38.79 3.45
C ALA A 25 -30.26 -37.39 2.84
N ARG A 26 -31.47 -36.80 2.74
CA ARG A 26 -31.65 -35.41 2.31
C ARG A 26 -31.07 -34.43 3.33
N ARG A 27 -31.35 -34.63 4.63
CA ARG A 27 -30.78 -33.81 5.70
C ARG A 27 -29.27 -33.94 5.79
N ASP A 28 -28.74 -35.16 5.67
CA ASP A 28 -27.30 -35.39 5.73
C ASP A 28 -26.57 -34.68 4.57
N ARG A 29 -27.17 -34.68 3.36
CA ARG A 29 -26.63 -33.91 2.23
C ARG A 29 -26.69 -32.41 2.43
N ALA A 30 -27.78 -31.88 2.98
CA ALA A 30 -27.88 -30.45 3.30
C ALA A 30 -26.84 -30.06 4.36
N ASN A 31 -26.76 -30.83 5.45
CA ASN A 31 -25.79 -30.61 6.52
C ASN A 31 -24.34 -30.68 6.02
N ALA A 32 -24.03 -31.58 5.08
CA ALA A 32 -22.70 -31.64 4.48
C ALA A 32 -22.37 -30.37 3.68
N SER A 33 -23.31 -29.88 2.87
CA SER A 33 -23.16 -28.63 2.12
C SER A 33 -23.04 -27.40 3.04
N ASP A 34 -23.82 -27.35 4.12
CA ASP A 34 -23.73 -26.31 5.13
C ASP A 34 -22.36 -26.36 5.85
N ALA A 35 -21.87 -27.55 6.18
CA ALA A 35 -20.56 -27.72 6.80
C ALA A 35 -19.41 -27.27 5.89
N GLU A 36 -19.50 -27.50 4.58
CA GLU A 36 -18.56 -26.95 3.59
C GLU A 36 -18.61 -25.43 3.54
N SER A 37 -19.81 -24.86 3.55
CA SER A 37 -20.02 -23.41 3.56
C SER A 37 -19.44 -22.76 4.84
N ILE A 38 -19.66 -23.39 6.00
CA ILE A 38 -19.08 -22.96 7.28
C ILE A 38 -17.55 -23.00 7.23
N ARG A 39 -16.96 -24.10 6.74
CA ARG A 39 -15.50 -24.21 6.58
C ARG A 39 -14.95 -23.11 5.68
N ALA A 40 -15.59 -22.84 4.55
CA ALA A 40 -15.18 -21.76 3.65
C ALA A 40 -15.25 -20.39 4.32
N MET A 41 -16.29 -20.11 5.11
CA MET A 41 -16.41 -18.86 5.86
C MET A 41 -15.33 -18.73 6.94
N LEU A 42 -15.05 -19.79 7.71
CA LEU A 42 -13.97 -19.80 8.70
C LEU A 42 -12.60 -19.55 8.06
N HIS A 43 -12.33 -20.13 6.90
CA HIS A 43 -11.11 -19.83 6.14
C HIS A 43 -11.00 -18.35 5.73
N ARG A 44 -12.11 -17.73 5.30
CA ARG A 44 -12.13 -16.30 4.98
C ARG A 44 -11.86 -15.43 6.21
N VAL A 45 -12.47 -15.76 7.35
CA VAL A 45 -12.21 -15.06 8.62
C VAL A 45 -10.74 -15.18 9.01
N GLY A 46 -10.19 -16.41 9.00
CA GLY A 46 -8.76 -16.61 9.30
C GLY A 46 -7.82 -15.89 8.32
N ALA A 47 -8.21 -15.74 7.06
CA ALA A 47 -7.47 -14.93 6.10
C ALA A 47 -7.44 -13.44 6.51
N VAL A 48 -8.58 -12.88 6.94
CA VAL A 48 -8.67 -11.51 7.46
C VAL A 48 -7.83 -11.35 8.73
N ASP A 49 -7.91 -12.28 9.68
CA ASP A 49 -7.11 -12.23 10.92
C ASP A 49 -5.60 -12.24 10.61
N SER A 50 -5.19 -13.07 9.65
CA SER A 50 -3.78 -13.12 9.23
C SER A 50 -3.33 -11.84 8.53
N TRP A 51 -4.22 -11.22 7.75
CA TRP A 51 -3.97 -9.94 7.09
C TRP A 51 -3.86 -8.81 8.12
N GLU A 52 -4.75 -8.78 9.10
CA GLU A 52 -4.76 -7.79 10.18
C GLU A 52 -3.44 -7.85 10.97
N ARG A 53 -3.03 -9.04 11.42
CA ARG A 53 -1.76 -9.23 12.13
C ARG A 53 -0.56 -8.75 11.33
N LYS A 54 -0.45 -9.20 10.07
CA LYS A 54 0.62 -8.76 9.17
C LYS A 54 0.66 -7.23 9.02
N ARG A 55 -0.50 -6.58 8.94
CA ARG A 55 -0.59 -5.12 8.82
C ARG A 55 -0.14 -4.41 10.09
N PHE A 56 -0.51 -4.93 11.26
CA PHE A 56 -0.02 -4.39 12.52
C PHE A 56 1.48 -4.57 12.69
N ASP A 57 2.02 -5.74 12.37
CA ASP A 57 3.46 -6.01 12.47
C ASP A 57 4.26 -5.08 11.55
N GLN A 58 3.81 -4.93 10.30
CA GLN A 58 4.42 -4.00 9.35
C GLN A 58 4.34 -2.54 9.83
N ALA A 59 3.20 -2.12 10.38
CA ALA A 59 3.03 -0.77 10.90
C ALA A 59 3.94 -0.53 12.12
N ALA A 60 4.03 -1.49 13.04
CA ALA A 60 4.89 -1.43 14.20
C ALA A 60 6.37 -1.33 13.78
N GLU A 61 6.80 -2.12 12.80
CA GLU A 61 8.17 -2.06 12.28
C GLU A 61 8.47 -0.72 11.61
N ASN A 62 7.54 -0.21 10.79
CA ASN A 62 7.70 1.10 10.16
C ASN A 62 7.82 2.22 11.21
N ILE A 63 7.03 2.17 12.29
CA ILE A 63 7.10 3.14 13.39
C ILE A 63 8.44 3.02 14.13
N ARG A 64 8.93 1.80 14.40
CA ARG A 64 10.24 1.58 15.02
C ARG A 64 11.36 2.15 14.15
N ALA A 65 11.36 1.86 12.85
CA ALA A 65 12.34 2.37 11.91
C ALA A 65 12.30 3.91 11.81
N ASP A 66 11.12 4.51 11.77
CA ASP A 66 10.98 5.98 11.77
C ASP A 66 11.50 6.60 13.08
N ALA A 67 11.19 5.99 14.23
CA ALA A 67 11.69 6.44 15.52
C ALA A 67 13.22 6.38 15.60
N VAL A 68 13.84 5.31 15.08
CA VAL A 68 15.31 5.18 15.00
C VAL A 68 15.90 6.29 14.12
N LYS A 69 15.33 6.53 12.93
CA LYS A 69 15.79 7.61 12.03
C LYS A 69 15.70 8.99 12.67
N ARG A 70 14.60 9.29 13.36
CA ARG A 70 14.41 10.56 14.08
C ARG A 70 15.45 10.72 15.20
N ARG A 71 15.62 9.69 16.03
CA ARG A 71 16.64 9.69 17.10
C ARG A 71 18.04 9.90 16.53
N ALA A 72 18.40 9.20 15.46
CA ALA A 72 19.69 9.39 14.79
C ALA A 72 19.88 10.82 14.26
N GLY A 73 18.82 11.46 13.75
CA GLY A 73 18.83 12.88 13.40
C GLY A 73 19.14 13.79 14.59
N HIS A 74 18.46 13.58 15.72
CA HIS A 74 18.69 14.35 16.94
C HIS A 74 20.09 14.11 17.52
N PHE A 75 20.57 12.86 17.48
CA PHE A 75 21.91 12.49 17.93
C PHE A 75 23.02 13.15 17.10
N ARG A 76 22.89 13.16 15.77
CA ARG A 76 23.83 13.91 14.90
C ARG A 76 23.81 15.41 15.21
N GLY A 77 22.63 15.98 15.45
CA GLY A 77 22.49 17.37 15.88
C GLY A 77 23.20 17.64 17.22
N LEU A 78 23.00 16.77 18.21
CA LEU A 78 23.66 16.85 19.52
C LEU A 78 25.19 16.75 19.39
N GLN A 79 25.69 15.76 18.65
CA GLN A 79 27.13 15.58 18.39
C GLN A 79 27.73 16.83 17.73
N ALA A 80 27.06 17.42 16.74
CA ALA A 80 27.53 18.62 16.06
C ALA A 80 27.59 19.83 17.02
N LEU A 81 26.55 20.06 17.82
CA LEU A 81 26.51 21.17 18.78
C LEU A 81 27.59 21.04 19.86
N VAL A 82 27.72 19.85 20.46
CA VAL A 82 28.76 19.58 21.46
C VAL A 82 30.15 19.72 20.83
N GLY A 83 30.36 19.21 19.62
CA GLY A 83 31.60 19.38 18.87
C GLY A 83 31.96 20.85 18.62
N GLN A 84 30.99 21.68 18.23
CA GLN A 84 31.19 23.12 18.06
C GLN A 84 31.55 23.82 19.37
N MET A 85 30.87 23.51 20.47
CA MET A 85 31.19 24.09 21.78
C MET A 85 32.59 23.68 22.25
N ARG A 86 32.98 22.42 22.04
CA ARG A 86 34.34 21.95 22.31
C ARG A 86 35.38 22.61 21.42
N GLY A 87 35.08 22.86 20.15
CA GLY A 87 35.94 23.60 19.24
C GLY A 87 36.20 25.05 19.66
N ARG A 88 35.29 25.64 20.45
CA ARG A 88 35.47 26.96 21.09
C ARG A 88 36.25 26.88 22.42
N GLY A 89 36.73 25.70 22.81
CA GLY A 89 37.53 25.49 24.03
C GLY A 89 36.73 25.13 25.27
N LEU A 90 35.41 24.93 25.19
CA LEU A 90 34.61 24.55 26.36
C LEU A 90 34.84 23.07 26.72
N THR A 91 34.93 22.81 28.02
CA THR A 91 34.96 21.43 28.57
C THR A 91 33.55 20.86 28.69
N PHE A 92 33.43 19.52 28.76
CA PHE A 92 32.12 18.88 28.97
C PHE A 92 31.42 19.34 30.27
N ALA A 93 32.17 19.67 31.31
CA ALA A 93 31.62 20.20 32.57
C ALA A 93 30.98 21.57 32.36
N GLN A 94 31.64 22.48 31.64
CA GLN A 94 31.10 23.80 31.30
C GLN A 94 29.91 23.70 30.36
N ILE A 95 29.94 22.77 29.39
CA ILE A 95 28.79 22.52 28.50
C ILE A 95 27.59 21.99 29.29
N ALA A 96 27.82 21.04 30.21
CA ALA A 96 26.80 20.51 31.11
C ALA A 96 26.15 21.60 31.98
N GLU A 97 26.98 22.44 32.58
CA GLU A 97 26.54 23.58 33.40
C GLU A 97 25.70 24.58 32.58
N LEU A 98 26.14 24.94 31.37
CA LEU A 98 25.40 25.86 30.48
C LEU A 98 24.06 25.31 30.02
N VAL A 99 23.96 24.00 29.77
CA VAL A 99 22.73 23.36 29.26
C VAL A 99 21.82 22.89 30.41
N GLY A 100 22.31 22.85 31.64
CA GLY A 100 21.56 22.41 32.82
C GLY A 100 21.35 20.89 32.86
N VAL A 101 22.31 20.11 32.36
CA VAL A 101 22.25 18.63 32.35
C VAL A 101 23.54 18.04 32.89
N ASP A 102 23.49 16.82 33.41
CA ASP A 102 24.68 16.15 33.91
C ASP A 102 25.68 15.81 32.78
N VAL A 103 26.97 15.92 33.09
CA VAL A 103 28.05 15.50 32.17
C VAL A 103 27.88 14.04 31.73
N ARG A 104 27.45 13.17 32.65
CA ARG A 104 27.23 11.75 32.37
C ARG A 104 26.08 11.53 31.38
N GLU A 105 25.05 12.38 31.43
CA GLU A 105 23.91 12.33 30.51
C GLU A 105 24.37 12.70 29.10
N ILE A 106 25.09 13.82 28.93
CA ILE A 106 25.67 14.21 27.65
C ILE A 106 26.55 13.09 27.08
N GLN A 107 27.46 12.54 27.88
CA GLN A 107 28.34 11.45 27.45
C GLN A 107 27.57 10.15 27.13
N ALA A 108 26.52 9.83 27.88
CA ALA A 108 25.67 8.68 27.60
C ALA A 108 24.95 8.82 26.26
N GLN A 109 24.39 9.99 25.97
CA GLN A 109 23.72 10.25 24.69
C GLN A 109 24.70 10.27 23.52
N LEU A 110 25.92 10.81 23.71
CA LEU A 110 26.96 10.75 22.69
C LEU A 110 27.47 9.33 22.43
N ARG A 111 27.55 8.47 23.46
CA ARG A 111 27.87 7.04 23.29
C ARG A 111 26.77 6.31 22.53
N ARG A 112 25.50 6.56 22.86
CA ARG A 112 24.34 6.01 22.11
C ARG A 112 24.33 6.48 20.64
N ALA A 113 24.81 7.69 20.40
CA ALA A 113 24.93 8.27 19.05
C ALA A 113 26.11 7.69 18.24
N GLY A 114 27.17 7.20 18.91
CA GLY A 114 28.35 6.61 18.28
C GLY A 114 28.30 5.08 18.14
N GLY A 115 27.25 4.43 18.64
CA GLY A 115 27.05 2.99 18.49
C GLY A 115 26.43 2.64 17.14
N GLU A 116 27.24 2.58 16.09
CA GLU A 116 26.96 1.73 14.92
C GLU A 116 27.48 0.31 15.24
N GLY A 117 26.59 -0.70 15.16
CA GLY A 117 26.98 -2.12 15.16
C GLY A 117 27.17 -2.78 16.53
N GLY A 118 26.08 -3.00 17.27
CA GLY A 118 26.11 -3.81 18.49
C GLY A 118 24.78 -4.52 18.68
N HIS A 119 24.76 -5.78 18.25
CA HIS A 119 23.71 -6.77 18.45
C HIS A 119 23.04 -6.67 19.84
N ASP A 120 21.73 -6.89 19.85
CA ASP A 120 20.86 -7.08 21.03
C ASP A 120 21.58 -7.44 22.34
N SER A 121 21.42 -6.62 23.37
CA SER A 121 21.58 -7.07 24.77
C SER A 121 20.91 -6.10 25.74
N ALA A 122 19.59 -6.23 25.81
CA ALA A 122 18.85 -5.98 27.04
C ALA A 122 17.76 -7.05 27.20
N ILE A 123 18.19 -8.32 27.18
CA ILE A 123 17.46 -9.39 27.87
C ILE A 123 18.19 -9.61 29.19
N SER A 124 17.52 -9.25 30.28
CA SER A 124 17.97 -9.50 31.65
C SER A 124 18.19 -11.01 31.90
N PRO A 125 19.29 -11.44 32.54
CA PRO A 125 19.46 -12.84 32.90
C PRO A 125 18.84 -13.09 34.27
N ALA A 126 17.69 -13.76 34.28
CA ALA A 126 17.14 -14.39 35.48
C ALA A 126 16.73 -15.82 35.14
N ALA A 127 17.71 -16.73 35.11
CA ALA A 127 17.53 -18.14 35.48
C ALA A 127 18.89 -18.84 35.48
N ARG A 128 19.30 -19.27 36.68
CA ARG A 128 20.41 -20.19 36.90
C ARG A 128 20.07 -21.55 36.30
N SER A 129 20.99 -22.17 35.59
CA SER A 129 21.21 -23.63 35.60
C SER A 129 22.58 -23.96 35.04
N ARG A 130 23.34 -24.73 35.82
CA ARG A 130 24.65 -25.32 35.52
C ARG A 130 24.56 -26.27 34.33
N ALA A 131 25.59 -26.32 33.48
CA ALA A 131 26.62 -27.37 33.52
C ALA A 131 27.46 -27.42 32.22
N ALA A 132 28.72 -27.79 32.43
CA ALA A 132 29.68 -28.45 31.54
C ALA A 132 30.58 -27.58 30.63
N ASP A 133 31.87 -27.79 30.92
CA ASP A 133 33.10 -27.38 30.23
C ASP A 133 33.16 -27.74 28.74
N VAL A 134 33.94 -26.97 27.98
CA VAL A 134 35.10 -27.42 27.18
C VAL A 134 35.73 -26.20 26.48
N VAL A 135 37.03 -25.99 26.71
CA VAL A 135 37.92 -25.07 25.98
C VAL A 135 38.44 -25.81 24.74
N PRO A 136 38.61 -25.13 23.59
CA PRO A 136 39.97 -25.03 23.08
C PRO A 136 40.35 -23.64 22.55
N GLU A 137 41.61 -23.37 22.82
CA GLU A 137 42.54 -22.35 22.34
C GLU A 137 42.76 -22.43 20.82
N GLY A 138 43.02 -21.30 20.14
CA GLY A 138 43.60 -21.33 18.79
C GLY A 138 43.44 -20.09 17.90
N ALA A 139 44.53 -19.32 17.81
CA ALA A 139 45.01 -18.54 16.67
C ALA A 139 44.22 -17.32 16.15
N ALA A 140 44.82 -16.15 16.43
CA ALA A 140 44.66 -14.93 15.66
C ALA A 140 45.30 -15.07 14.27
N VAL A 141 44.63 -14.56 13.24
CA VAL A 141 45.28 -14.08 12.01
C VAL A 141 44.55 -12.80 11.57
N ASN A 142 45.33 -11.72 11.45
CA ASN A 142 44.91 -10.44 10.91
C ASN A 142 44.84 -10.56 9.38
N ASP A 143 43.76 -10.09 8.78
CA ASP A 143 43.78 -9.60 7.41
C ASP A 143 42.91 -8.35 7.31
N ASP A 144 43.54 -7.24 6.93
CA ASP A 144 42.92 -5.97 6.61
C ASP A 144 41.93 -6.11 5.44
N PRO A 145 40.76 -5.45 5.46
CA PRO A 145 39.86 -5.44 4.32
C PRO A 145 40.39 -4.47 3.25
N ILE A 146 40.72 -5.04 2.09
CA ILE A 146 40.91 -4.34 0.83
C ILE A 146 39.77 -3.35 0.60
N CYS A 147 40.13 -2.09 0.42
CA CYS A 147 39.25 -1.05 -0.11
C CYS A 147 38.88 -1.41 -1.54
N ASP A 148 37.59 -1.67 -1.80
CA ASP A 148 37.01 -1.49 -3.13
C ASP A 148 35.71 -0.72 -3.04
N GLY A 149 35.53 0.14 -4.06
CA GLY A 149 34.65 1.30 -4.12
C GLY A 149 33.26 1.13 -3.53
N VAL A 150 32.88 2.11 -2.70
CA VAL A 150 31.49 2.47 -2.48
C VAL A 150 30.94 2.94 -3.83
N GLU A 151 30.33 2.02 -4.59
CA GLU A 151 29.41 2.40 -5.65
C GLU A 151 28.22 3.10 -4.99
N ARG A 152 28.34 4.41 -5.00
CA ARG A 152 27.30 5.39 -4.81
C ARG A 152 26.15 4.94 -5.70
N ASN A 153 25.11 4.37 -5.09
CA ASN A 153 23.88 4.04 -5.79
C ASN A 153 23.16 5.36 -6.09
N GLU A 154 23.70 6.09 -7.07
CA GLU A 154 23.01 7.10 -7.84
C GLU A 154 21.93 6.33 -8.61
N SER A 155 20.80 6.08 -7.94
CA SER A 155 19.61 5.59 -8.62
C SER A 155 19.07 6.73 -9.48
N GLU A 156 19.72 6.88 -10.64
CA GLU A 156 19.22 7.58 -11.80
C GLU A 156 17.80 7.08 -12.09
N GLY A 157 16.86 8.02 -12.24
CA GLY A 157 15.57 7.75 -12.87
C GLY A 157 14.59 6.88 -12.08
N GLY A 158 14.58 6.94 -10.74
CA GLY A 158 13.57 6.27 -9.92
C GLY A 158 12.16 6.75 -10.27
N ALA A 159 11.46 5.99 -11.11
CA ALA A 159 10.07 6.24 -11.47
C ALA A 159 9.23 6.41 -10.20
N TYR A 160 8.51 7.54 -10.11
CA TYR A 160 7.66 7.89 -8.97
C TYR A 160 6.74 6.71 -8.59
N ASP A 161 6.95 6.14 -7.40
CA ASP A 161 6.08 5.10 -6.84
C ASP A 161 4.82 5.77 -6.23
N PRO A 162 3.63 5.57 -6.82
CA PRO A 162 2.40 6.21 -6.36
C PRO A 162 1.92 5.69 -5.00
N THR A 163 2.50 4.61 -4.49
CA THR A 163 2.20 4.05 -3.16
C THR A 163 3.10 4.61 -2.06
N ARG A 164 4.00 5.57 -2.38
CA ARG A 164 4.93 6.15 -1.42
C ARG A 164 4.80 7.67 -1.30
N CYS A 165 5.12 8.16 -0.11
CA CYS A 165 5.19 9.58 0.17
C CYS A 165 6.44 10.20 -0.48
N VAL A 166 6.27 11.24 -1.30
CA VAL A 166 7.38 11.93 -2.00
C VAL A 166 8.42 12.55 -1.06
N ARG A 167 8.08 12.76 0.21
CA ARG A 167 8.97 13.43 1.18
C ARG A 167 9.80 12.47 2.02
N CYS A 168 9.22 11.35 2.43
CA CYS A 168 9.80 10.45 3.42
C CYS A 168 9.77 8.97 2.99
N ASP A 169 9.33 8.68 1.77
CA ASP A 169 9.20 7.34 1.19
C ASP A 169 8.37 6.35 2.00
N ALA A 170 7.61 6.84 2.98
CA ALA A 170 6.67 6.05 3.75
C ALA A 170 5.61 5.45 2.82
N VAL A 171 5.38 4.15 2.96
CA VAL A 171 4.33 3.43 2.23
C VAL A 171 2.97 3.98 2.67
N MET A 172 2.27 4.55 1.70
CA MET A 172 0.90 5.02 1.79
C MET A 172 0.02 3.78 1.62
N LEU A 173 -0.75 3.41 2.63
CA LEU A 173 -1.50 2.14 2.76
C LEU A 173 -2.60 1.86 1.70
N ASP A 174 -2.58 2.52 0.55
CA ASP A 174 -3.57 2.38 -0.52
C ASP A 174 -3.00 1.53 -1.70
N GLU A 175 -2.65 0.26 -1.46
CA GLU A 175 -2.40 -0.69 -2.57
C GLU A 175 -3.70 -1.01 -3.35
N ASP A 176 -4.83 -1.06 -2.65
CA ASP A 176 -6.14 -1.45 -3.21
C ASP A 176 -7.05 -0.28 -3.58
N ALA A 177 -6.52 0.94 -3.66
CA ALA A 177 -7.31 2.07 -4.11
C ALA A 177 -7.56 1.98 -5.62
N THR A 178 -8.62 1.24 -5.97
CA THR A 178 -9.55 1.65 -7.03
C THR A 178 -9.55 3.17 -7.14
N PRO A 179 -9.53 3.74 -8.36
CA PRO A 179 -9.31 5.18 -8.53
C PRO A 179 -10.36 5.96 -7.74
N ARG A 180 -10.00 6.41 -6.53
CA ARG A 180 -10.82 7.32 -5.72
C ARG A 180 -11.15 8.49 -6.63
N ARG A 181 -12.42 8.90 -6.67
CA ARG A 181 -12.78 10.17 -7.32
C ARG A 181 -12.02 11.28 -6.59
N GLY A 182 -11.04 11.87 -7.28
CA GLY A 182 -10.21 12.94 -6.73
C GLY A 182 -8.72 12.80 -7.04
N ARG A 183 -7.96 13.85 -6.69
CA ARG A 183 -6.50 13.87 -6.84
C ARG A 183 -5.86 12.96 -5.79
N ARG A 184 -5.00 12.04 -6.23
CA ARG A 184 -4.22 11.16 -5.35
C ARG A 184 -3.42 11.98 -4.32
N ARG A 185 -3.33 11.46 -3.08
CA ARG A 185 -2.48 12.04 -2.04
C ARG A 185 -1.01 11.78 -2.37
N LEU A 186 -0.19 12.83 -2.30
CA LEU A 186 1.25 12.78 -2.60
C LEU A 186 2.12 12.61 -1.33
N TYR A 187 1.52 12.85 -0.16
CA TYR A 187 2.19 12.85 1.14
C TYR A 187 1.40 12.01 2.14
N CYS A 188 2.12 11.34 3.05
CA CYS A 188 1.53 10.48 4.09
C CYS A 188 0.77 11.25 5.16
N SER A 189 1.07 12.53 5.36
CA SER A 189 0.44 13.38 6.35
C SER A 189 0.45 14.85 5.92
N ASP A 190 -0.39 15.67 6.57
CA ASP A 190 -0.34 17.13 6.40
C ASP A 190 0.94 17.75 6.96
N THR A 191 1.66 17.06 7.84
CA THR A 191 3.00 17.47 8.30
C THR A 191 4.03 17.29 7.19
N CYS A 192 4.10 16.11 6.54
CA CYS A 192 5.00 15.90 5.40
C CYS A 192 4.71 16.86 4.24
N ARG A 193 3.44 17.20 4.01
CA ARG A 193 3.05 18.23 3.05
C ARG A 193 3.58 19.61 3.42
N ARG A 194 3.42 20.02 4.69
CA ARG A 194 3.90 21.31 5.21
C ARG A 194 5.43 21.40 5.14
N ASP A 195 6.13 20.35 5.56
CA ASP A 195 7.60 20.32 5.56
C ASP A 195 8.18 20.32 4.14
N ALA A 196 7.53 19.63 3.20
CA ALA A 196 7.90 19.71 1.79
C ALA A 196 7.63 21.10 1.18
N SER A 197 6.58 21.80 1.64
CA SER A 197 6.33 23.19 1.26
C SER A 197 7.37 24.14 1.86
N ALA A 198 7.70 23.97 3.13
CA ALA A 198 8.71 24.76 3.83
C ALA A 198 10.10 24.57 3.19
N ALA A 199 10.46 23.33 2.81
CA ALA A 199 11.70 23.06 2.10
C ALA A 199 11.76 23.76 0.73
N ARG A 200 10.65 23.81 -0.02
CA ARG A 200 10.57 24.56 -1.28
C ARG A 200 10.74 26.07 -1.08
N ILE A 201 10.07 26.63 -0.07
CA ILE A 201 10.20 28.06 0.26
C ILE A 201 11.62 28.39 0.74
N ALA A 202 12.23 27.53 1.56
CA ALA A 202 13.59 27.70 2.03
C ALA A 202 14.59 27.64 0.86
N ALA A 203 14.43 26.72 -0.08
CA ALA A 203 15.27 26.65 -1.25
C ALA A 203 15.10 27.85 -2.21
N GLN A 204 13.88 28.37 -2.36
CA GLN A 204 13.65 29.61 -3.12
C GLN A 204 14.31 30.84 -2.46
N ARG A 205 14.37 30.87 -1.12
CA ARG A 205 14.95 31.99 -0.35
C ARG A 205 16.45 31.90 -0.15
N TYR A 206 17.01 30.69 -0.05
CA TYR A 206 18.40 30.45 0.37
C TYR A 206 19.21 29.62 -0.62
N GLY A 207 18.67 29.30 -1.82
CA GLY A 207 19.40 28.58 -2.87
C GLY A 207 19.72 27.13 -2.57
N ALA A 208 19.09 26.51 -1.56
CA ALA A 208 19.36 25.14 -1.18
C ALA A 208 18.91 24.13 -2.27
N PRO A 209 19.71 23.09 -2.56
CA PRO A 209 19.37 22.10 -3.58
C PRO A 209 18.14 21.28 -3.17
N ILE A 210 17.09 21.33 -3.99
CA ILE A 210 15.86 20.54 -3.82
C ILE A 210 15.96 19.28 -4.68
N ARG A 211 15.52 18.14 -4.14
CA ARG A 211 15.23 16.95 -4.95
C ARG A 211 13.93 17.17 -5.73
N VAL A 212 14.05 17.43 -7.03
CA VAL A 212 12.92 17.51 -7.95
C VAL A 212 12.66 16.12 -8.49
N ILE A 213 11.54 15.50 -8.08
CA ILE A 213 11.06 14.24 -8.65
C ILE A 213 9.97 14.61 -9.65
N GLU A 214 10.27 14.42 -10.93
CA GLU A 214 9.27 14.58 -11.99
C GLU A 214 8.24 13.47 -11.86
N VAL A 215 7.00 13.84 -11.52
CA VAL A 215 5.87 12.90 -11.53
C VAL A 215 5.35 12.86 -12.96
N PRO A 216 5.45 11.72 -13.69
CA PRO A 216 4.95 11.64 -15.05
C PRO A 216 3.45 11.93 -15.05
N LYS A 217 3.06 13.04 -15.70
CA LYS A 217 1.67 13.28 -16.04
C LYS A 217 1.34 12.29 -17.15
N ALA A 218 0.71 11.17 -16.80
CA ALA A 218 0.38 10.04 -17.68
C ALA A 218 0.10 10.49 -19.13
N ALA A 219 1.15 10.50 -19.94
CA ALA A 219 1.09 10.65 -21.37
C ALA A 219 1.03 9.23 -21.92
N ALA A 220 -0.07 8.95 -22.61
CA ALA A 220 -0.33 7.66 -23.22
C ALA A 220 0.83 7.29 -24.15
N SER A 221 1.47 6.14 -23.89
CA SER A 221 2.45 5.56 -24.79
C SER A 221 1.76 5.18 -26.11
N GLN A 222 2.08 5.94 -27.16
CA GLN A 222 1.80 5.59 -28.53
C GLN A 222 2.68 4.41 -28.93
N LYS A 223 2.04 3.29 -29.28
CA LYS A 223 2.49 2.49 -30.42
C LYS A 223 1.30 2.34 -31.35
N GLN A 224 1.24 3.22 -32.34
CA GLN A 224 0.38 3.10 -33.51
C GLN A 224 0.99 2.03 -34.41
N SER A 225 0.26 0.95 -34.67
CA SER A 225 0.39 0.22 -35.92
C SER A 225 -0.66 0.76 -36.89
N ALA A 226 -0.19 1.35 -37.99
CA ALA A 226 -0.96 1.76 -39.16
C ALA A 226 -1.61 0.51 -39.79
N GLY A 227 -2.93 0.49 -40.03
CA GLY A 227 -3.59 0.91 -41.28
C GLY A 227 -4.20 -0.37 -41.91
N THR A 228 -5.50 -0.47 -42.21
CA THR A 228 -6.24 0.30 -43.21
C THR A 228 -7.76 0.06 -43.04
N PRO A 229 -8.63 1.05 -43.30
CA PRO A 229 -9.89 0.73 -43.98
C PRO A 229 -10.13 1.60 -45.22
N GLU A 230 -10.67 0.95 -46.25
CA GLU A 230 -11.12 1.51 -47.53
C GLU A 230 -12.35 2.44 -47.41
N PRO A 231 -12.67 3.21 -48.48
CA PRO A 231 -13.38 4.48 -48.38
C PRO A 231 -14.88 4.36 -48.56
N HIS A 232 -15.67 5.11 -47.76
CA HIS A 232 -17.06 5.41 -48.13
C HIS A 232 -17.42 6.90 -47.96
N ARG A 233 -17.86 7.42 -49.12
CA ARG A 233 -18.49 8.69 -49.53
C ARG A 233 -18.98 9.71 -48.47
N PRO A 234 -18.90 11.02 -48.80
CA PRO A 234 -19.33 12.10 -47.91
C PRO A 234 -20.85 12.28 -47.97
N VAL A 235 -21.54 12.00 -46.86
CA VAL A 235 -22.85 12.60 -46.57
C VAL A 235 -22.56 13.86 -45.77
N ALA A 236 -23.19 14.98 -46.14
CA ALA A 236 -23.01 16.24 -45.44
C ALA A 236 -23.28 16.06 -43.92
N PRO A 237 -22.34 16.45 -43.05
CA PRO A 237 -22.33 16.03 -41.64
C PRO A 237 -23.52 16.54 -40.81
N VAL A 238 -24.24 17.54 -41.30
CA VAL A 238 -25.41 18.14 -40.61
C VAL A 238 -26.68 17.31 -40.82
N ASP A 239 -26.90 16.76 -42.01
CA ASP A 239 -28.09 15.95 -42.32
C ASP A 239 -28.03 14.56 -41.69
N ALA A 240 -26.80 14.04 -41.49
CA ALA A 240 -26.58 12.78 -40.77
C ALA A 240 -26.91 12.92 -39.27
N ALA A 241 -26.63 14.07 -38.65
CA ALA A 241 -26.91 14.30 -37.24
C ALA A 241 -28.42 14.33 -36.95
N ASN A 242 -29.20 15.00 -37.80
CA ASN A 242 -30.66 15.06 -37.65
C ASN A 242 -31.32 13.68 -37.81
N ARG A 243 -30.86 12.88 -38.78
CA ARG A 243 -31.38 11.51 -38.97
C ARG A 243 -31.11 10.60 -37.77
N VAL A 244 -29.98 10.77 -37.10
CA VAL A 244 -29.66 10.00 -35.88
C VAL A 244 -30.48 10.46 -34.68
N LEU A 245 -30.96 11.71 -34.64
CA LEU A 245 -31.88 12.18 -33.60
C LEU A 245 -33.30 11.64 -33.80
N ASP A 246 -33.73 11.49 -35.06
CA ASP A 246 -35.07 11.00 -35.40
C ASP A 246 -35.19 9.47 -35.28
N ASP A 247 -34.09 8.72 -35.50
CA ASP A 247 -34.04 7.27 -35.32
C ASP A 247 -33.55 6.91 -33.90
N GLY A 248 -34.50 6.51 -33.05
CA GLY A 248 -34.23 6.13 -31.67
C GLY A 248 -33.31 4.92 -31.49
N GLU A 249 -33.22 4.02 -32.48
CA GLU A 249 -32.29 2.88 -32.42
C GLU A 249 -30.87 3.31 -32.78
N ALA A 250 -30.72 4.14 -33.81
CA ALA A 250 -29.45 4.76 -34.17
C ALA A 250 -28.90 5.63 -33.03
N LEU A 251 -29.75 6.41 -32.35
CA LEU A 251 -29.37 7.23 -31.21
C LEU A 251 -28.85 6.40 -30.03
N ARG A 252 -29.55 5.30 -29.69
CA ARG A 252 -29.11 4.38 -28.61
C ARG A 252 -27.79 3.70 -28.95
N GLY A 253 -27.61 3.30 -30.22
CA GLY A 253 -26.34 2.73 -30.70
C GLY A 253 -25.19 3.73 -30.59
N LEU A 254 -25.43 4.99 -30.96
CA LEU A 254 -24.44 6.07 -30.86
C LEU A 254 -24.07 6.38 -29.41
N LEU A 255 -25.05 6.49 -28.50
CA LEU A 255 -24.80 6.70 -27.07
C LEU A 255 -24.03 5.55 -26.43
N THR A 256 -24.31 4.31 -26.83
CA THR A 256 -23.58 3.12 -26.34
C THR A 256 -22.12 3.15 -26.78
N ARG A 257 -21.87 3.45 -28.05
CA ARG A 257 -20.50 3.62 -28.58
C ARG A 257 -19.77 4.78 -27.92
N LEU A 258 -20.43 5.93 -27.70
CA LEU A 258 -19.84 7.04 -26.95
C LEU A 258 -19.48 6.64 -25.52
N ALA A 259 -20.33 5.88 -24.83
CA ALA A 259 -20.06 5.37 -23.49
C ALA A 259 -18.88 4.38 -23.46
N GLU A 260 -18.73 3.55 -24.48
CA GLU A 260 -17.55 2.67 -24.65
C GLU A 260 -16.28 3.46 -24.89
N GLN A 261 -16.30 4.44 -25.80
CA GLN A 261 -15.14 5.31 -26.05
C GLN A 261 -14.77 6.14 -24.81
N ALA A 262 -15.76 6.58 -24.01
CA ALA A 262 -15.54 7.24 -22.74
C ALA A 262 -14.83 6.32 -21.73
N ARG A 263 -15.27 5.05 -21.62
CA ARG A 263 -14.62 4.04 -20.77
C ARG A 263 -13.19 3.75 -21.21
N LEU A 264 -12.95 3.76 -22.52
CA LEU A 264 -11.62 3.57 -23.11
C LEU A 264 -10.75 4.85 -23.12
N LYS A 265 -11.25 5.99 -22.60
CA LYS A 265 -10.57 7.30 -22.59
C LYS A 265 -10.12 7.78 -23.98
N LYS A 266 -10.87 7.41 -25.02
CA LYS A 266 -10.58 7.75 -26.41
C LYS A 266 -11.32 8.99 -26.91
N LEU A 267 -12.20 9.56 -26.09
CA LEU A 267 -12.91 10.79 -26.42
C LEU A 267 -12.02 12.02 -26.24
N ASP A 268 -12.11 12.94 -27.19
CA ASP A 268 -11.55 14.28 -27.04
C ASP A 268 -12.24 15.05 -25.91
N ARG A 269 -11.55 16.08 -25.40
CA ARG A 269 -12.01 16.83 -24.24
C ARG A 269 -13.32 17.58 -24.50
N ALA A 270 -13.57 18.03 -25.73
CA ALA A 270 -14.79 18.76 -26.07
C ALA A 270 -15.99 17.83 -26.08
N THR A 271 -15.91 16.68 -26.76
CA THR A 271 -16.97 15.66 -26.78
C THR A 271 -17.28 15.11 -25.39
N LEU A 272 -16.26 14.89 -24.56
CA LEU A 272 -16.44 14.42 -23.19
C LEU A 272 -17.15 15.46 -22.28
N THR A 273 -16.95 16.75 -22.56
CA THR A 273 -17.62 17.84 -21.83
C THR A 273 -19.09 17.92 -22.26
N ALA A 274 -19.36 17.90 -23.57
CA ALA A 274 -20.72 17.85 -24.12
C ALA A 274 -21.52 16.63 -23.62
N ALA A 275 -20.89 15.46 -23.51
CA ALA A 275 -21.53 14.25 -22.97
C ALA A 275 -21.88 14.38 -21.47
N ARG A 276 -21.07 15.11 -20.69
CA ARG A 276 -21.37 15.41 -19.28
C ARG A 276 -22.51 16.40 -19.15
N ASP A 277 -22.54 17.43 -20.00
CA ASP A 277 -23.63 18.41 -20.02
C ASP A 277 -24.96 17.75 -20.38
N LEU A 278 -24.96 16.85 -21.38
CA LEU A 278 -26.11 16.01 -21.71
C LEU A 278 -26.52 15.12 -20.52
N SER A 279 -25.58 14.42 -19.88
CA SER A 279 -25.88 13.60 -18.70
C SER A 279 -26.47 14.43 -17.55
N ASN A 280 -25.98 15.65 -17.33
CA ASN A 280 -26.47 16.55 -16.29
C ASN A 280 -27.86 17.08 -16.62
N ALA A 281 -28.14 17.39 -17.89
CA ALA A 281 -29.46 17.79 -18.36
C ALA A 281 -30.50 16.66 -18.18
N VAL A 282 -30.12 15.40 -18.44
CA VAL A 282 -31.00 14.24 -18.25
C VAL A 282 -31.14 13.87 -16.76
N HIS A 283 -30.11 14.09 -15.94
CA HIS A 283 -30.11 13.78 -14.51
C HIS A 283 -29.74 15.01 -13.66
N PRO A 284 -30.66 15.99 -13.52
CA PRO A 284 -30.37 17.29 -12.90
C PRO A 284 -29.98 17.22 -11.41
N ARG A 285 -30.06 16.04 -10.75
CA ARG A 285 -29.75 15.84 -9.33
C ARG A 285 -28.68 14.78 -9.04
N ARG A 286 -27.77 14.51 -9.97
CA ARG A 286 -26.54 13.77 -9.63
C ARG A 286 -25.45 14.75 -9.19
N SER A 287 -25.49 15.16 -7.92
CA SER A 287 -24.33 15.76 -7.26
C SER A 287 -23.22 14.69 -7.16
N TRP A 288 -22.16 14.86 -7.97
CA TRP A 288 -20.91 14.11 -7.85
C TRP A 288 -19.97 14.75 -6.83
#